data_AF-A0A970FCN0-F1
#
_entry.id   AF-A0A970FCN0-F1
#
_cell.length_a   1.000
_cell.length_b   1.000
_cell.length_c   1.000
_cell.angle_alpha   90.00
_cell.angle_beta   90.00
_cell.angle_gamma   90.00
#
_symmetry.space_group_name_H-M   'P 1'
#
loop_
_entity.id
_entity.type
_entity.pdbx_description
1 polymer ?
#
loop_
_entity_poly.entity_id
_entity_poly.type
_entity_poly.pdbx_seq_one_letter_code
_entity_poly.pdbx_strand_id
1 'polypeptide(L)'
;MSLKQEFEGSKIFEPMSLREVIKDKKIYLSKIDPNGGIGASQTNCTNEDYKLNLSNEPWYAFNDNYGTSEEKLFIKYFKLSIEPKLQKKDLEYYVIRNERVSDLAIYSFEAGERFEPDFLLFVRKKNIDSDAHSQVYIEPKGGHLLLQDSWKEEFLLELEGNYRINSLIKDVNDYQIIGLPFFNNSERKCEFETAVDYFLEMI
;
A
#
# COMPACT_ATOMS: atom_id res chain seq x y z
N MET A 1 -29.79 -24.50 -17.31
CA MET A 1 -28.94 -23.34 -16.97
C MET A 1 -28.22 -23.67 -15.69
N SER A 2 -26.89 -23.65 -15.70
CA SER A 2 -26.08 -23.79 -14.49
C SER A 2 -26.08 -22.42 -13.80
N LEU A 3 -26.66 -22.31 -12.61
CA LEU A 3 -26.46 -21.14 -11.74
C LEU A 3 -24.97 -21.12 -11.38
N LYS A 4 -24.25 -20.13 -11.90
CA LYS A 4 -22.85 -19.91 -11.53
C LYS A 4 -22.88 -19.30 -10.13
N GLN A 5 -22.13 -19.87 -9.20
CA GLN A 5 -22.04 -19.30 -7.86
C GLN A 5 -21.30 -17.97 -7.95
N GLU A 6 -21.98 -16.90 -7.56
CA GLU A 6 -21.42 -15.56 -7.42
C GLU A 6 -20.84 -15.43 -6.01
N PHE A 7 -19.65 -14.84 -5.90
CA PHE A 7 -18.95 -14.63 -4.64
C PHE A 7 -18.84 -13.13 -4.39
N GLU A 8 -18.93 -12.72 -3.14
CA GLU A 8 -18.76 -11.33 -2.69
C GLU A 8 -17.59 -11.24 -1.72
N GLY A 9 -16.98 -10.05 -1.63
CA GLY A 9 -15.94 -9.76 -0.66
C GLY A 9 -16.53 -9.50 0.73
N SER A 10 -15.93 -10.08 1.76
CA SER A 10 -16.32 -9.79 3.15
C SER A 10 -16.04 -8.33 3.49
N LYS A 11 -17.04 -7.63 4.03
CA LYS A 11 -16.84 -6.33 4.70
C LYS A 11 -16.17 -6.46 6.07
N ILE A 12 -16.10 -7.68 6.62
CA ILE A 12 -15.44 -7.97 7.90
C ILE A 12 -13.97 -8.29 7.63
N PHE A 13 -13.09 -7.50 8.22
CA PHE A 13 -11.65 -7.70 8.25
C PHE A 13 -11.25 -8.39 9.55
N GLU A 14 -10.46 -9.44 9.42
CA GLU A 14 -9.95 -10.23 10.53
C GLU A 14 -8.50 -9.81 10.83
N PRO A 15 -8.18 -9.45 12.08
CA PRO A 15 -6.82 -9.07 12.45
C PRO A 15 -5.86 -10.26 12.35
N MET A 16 -4.69 -10.04 11.75
CA MET A 16 -3.61 -11.02 11.64
C MET A 16 -2.27 -10.41 12.09
N SER A 17 -1.42 -11.22 12.72
CA SER A 17 -0.09 -10.75 13.10
C SER A 17 0.81 -10.61 11.87
N LEU A 18 1.48 -9.46 11.71
CA LEU A 18 2.40 -9.24 10.58
C LEU A 18 3.47 -10.32 10.47
N ARG A 19 3.98 -10.85 11.58
CA ARG A 19 4.98 -11.94 11.58
C ARG A 19 4.45 -13.28 11.06
N GLU A 20 3.12 -13.46 11.07
CA GLU A 20 2.45 -14.67 10.57
C GLU A 20 2.17 -14.56 9.08
N VAL A 21 2.01 -13.33 8.57
CA VAL A 21 1.71 -13.01 7.17
C VAL A 21 2.97 -12.74 6.35
N ILE A 22 3.87 -11.90 6.86
CA ILE A 22 5.12 -11.52 6.20
C ILE A 22 6.21 -12.51 6.58
N LYS A 23 6.63 -13.31 5.60
CA LYS A 23 7.68 -14.33 5.74
C LYS A 23 8.69 -14.21 4.62
N ASP A 24 9.85 -14.86 4.81
CA ASP A 24 10.86 -14.99 3.77
C ASP A 24 10.26 -15.57 2.49
N LYS A 25 10.35 -14.80 1.40
CA LYS A 25 9.83 -15.16 0.09
C LYS A 25 10.92 -14.99 -0.96
N LYS A 26 11.05 -15.99 -1.84
CA LYS A 26 11.85 -15.86 -3.06
C LYS A 26 11.00 -15.19 -4.14
N ILE A 27 11.55 -14.16 -4.76
CA ILE A 27 10.93 -13.46 -5.89
C ILE A 27 11.71 -13.76 -7.16
N TYR A 28 11.01 -13.68 -8.30
CA TYR A 28 11.63 -13.80 -9.62
C TYR A 28 11.75 -12.41 -10.22
N LEU A 29 12.97 -12.02 -10.57
CA LEU A 29 13.27 -10.74 -11.18
C LEU A 29 13.43 -10.90 -12.69
N SER A 30 12.93 -9.92 -13.44
CA SER A 30 13.20 -9.84 -14.88
C SER A 30 14.64 -9.43 -15.15
N LYS A 31 15.04 -9.42 -16.42
CA LYS A 31 16.32 -8.81 -16.81
C LYS A 31 16.32 -7.32 -16.47
N ILE A 32 17.48 -6.80 -16.09
CA ILE A 32 17.68 -5.37 -15.90
C ILE A 32 17.42 -4.65 -17.23
N ASP A 33 16.46 -3.74 -17.21
CA ASP A 33 16.18 -2.80 -18.29
C ASP A 33 17.18 -1.63 -18.21
N PRO A 34 17.64 -1.04 -19.34
CA PRO A 34 18.46 0.16 -19.34
C PRO A 34 17.96 1.31 -18.45
N ASN A 35 16.65 1.46 -18.31
CA ASN A 35 16.00 2.51 -17.51
C ASN A 35 15.70 2.08 -16.07
N GLY A 36 16.18 0.92 -15.63
CA GLY A 36 16.06 0.48 -14.25
C GLY A 36 14.72 -0.16 -13.89
N GLY A 37 14.08 -0.90 -14.80
CA GLY A 37 12.83 -1.65 -14.58
C GLY A 37 12.88 -2.73 -13.47
N ILE A 38 11.91 -3.65 -13.42
CA ILE A 38 11.70 -4.58 -12.28
C ILE A 38 12.97 -5.33 -11.85
N GLY A 39 13.80 -5.77 -12.80
CA GLY A 39 15.05 -6.47 -12.51
C GLY A 39 16.15 -5.64 -11.82
N ALA A 40 16.01 -4.32 -11.79
CA ALA A 40 17.01 -3.41 -11.23
C ALA A 40 16.69 -3.02 -9.78
N SER A 41 17.71 -3.07 -8.94
CA SER A 41 17.71 -2.50 -7.58
C SER A 41 17.31 -1.03 -7.62
N GLN A 42 16.41 -0.61 -6.74
CA GLN A 42 16.15 0.82 -6.55
C GLN A 42 17.34 1.53 -5.88
N THR A 43 18.01 0.85 -4.95
CA THR A 43 19.19 1.38 -4.25
C THR A 43 20.36 1.64 -5.19
N ASN A 44 20.64 0.68 -6.08
CA ASN A 44 21.76 0.74 -7.03
C ASN A 44 21.29 1.04 -8.46
N CYS A 45 20.14 1.71 -8.61
CA CYS A 45 19.59 2.04 -9.92
C CYS A 45 20.51 3.01 -10.68
N THR A 46 20.70 2.78 -11.97
CA THR A 46 21.40 3.72 -12.87
C THR A 46 20.54 4.93 -13.23
N ASN A 47 19.22 4.77 -13.18
CA ASN A 47 18.28 5.85 -13.41
C ASN A 47 18.09 6.66 -12.11
N GLU A 48 18.61 7.88 -12.10
CA GLU A 48 18.56 8.80 -10.97
C GLU A 48 17.13 9.22 -10.60
N ASP A 49 16.18 9.16 -11.54
CA ASP A 49 14.76 9.42 -11.23
C ASP A 49 14.19 8.37 -10.28
N TYR A 50 14.69 7.14 -10.32
CA TYR A 50 14.22 6.03 -9.48
C TYR A 50 15.11 5.78 -8.28
N LYS A 51 16.41 6.08 -8.39
CA LYS A 51 17.41 5.76 -7.38
C LYS A 51 17.05 6.32 -6.00
N LEU A 52 17.04 5.45 -5.01
CA LEU A 52 16.87 5.79 -3.59
C LEU A 52 17.56 4.74 -2.74
N ASN A 53 18.50 5.16 -1.87
CA ASN A 53 19.20 4.24 -0.99
C ASN A 53 18.32 3.81 0.20
N LEU A 54 17.70 2.64 0.09
CA LEU A 54 16.78 2.12 1.11
C LEU A 54 17.49 1.56 2.35
N SER A 55 18.81 1.35 2.31
CA SER A 55 19.56 0.89 3.50
C SER A 55 19.52 1.88 4.67
N ASN A 56 19.19 3.14 4.38
CA ASN A 56 19.12 4.22 5.36
C ASN A 56 17.68 4.55 5.79
N GLU A 57 16.70 3.77 5.32
CA GLU A 57 15.28 4.08 5.44
C GLU A 57 14.58 3.04 6.32
N PRO A 58 14.65 3.15 7.67
CA PRO A 58 14.16 2.13 8.59
C PRO A 58 12.63 1.94 8.58
N TRP A 59 11.91 2.86 7.93
CA TRP A 59 10.47 2.76 7.72
C TRP A 59 10.10 1.82 6.58
N TYR A 60 11.04 1.42 5.71
CA TYR A 60 10.76 0.46 4.65
C TYR A 60 11.11 -0.96 5.12
N ALA A 61 10.18 -1.89 5.01
CA ALA A 61 10.32 -3.22 5.63
C ALA A 61 11.39 -4.12 4.98
N PHE A 62 11.83 -3.80 3.76
CA PHE A 62 12.81 -4.58 3.01
C PHE A 62 14.10 -3.79 2.81
N ASN A 63 15.21 -4.49 2.56
CA ASN A 63 16.51 -3.85 2.36
C ASN A 63 16.64 -3.11 1.00
N ASP A 64 15.76 -3.42 0.04
CA ASP A 64 15.77 -2.86 -1.29
C ASP A 64 14.39 -3.03 -1.95
N ASN A 65 14.14 -2.31 -3.04
CA ASN A 65 12.90 -2.39 -3.81
C ASN A 65 13.18 -2.78 -5.26
N TYR A 66 12.46 -3.80 -5.74
CA TYR A 66 12.53 -4.31 -7.10
C TYR A 66 11.15 -4.23 -7.75
N GLY A 67 10.73 -3.00 -8.04
CA GLY A 67 9.44 -2.71 -8.67
C GLY A 67 9.56 -2.14 -10.08
N THR A 68 8.39 -1.96 -10.68
CA THR A 68 8.11 -1.11 -11.84
C THR A 68 8.59 0.33 -11.62
N SER A 69 8.58 1.12 -12.70
CA SER A 69 8.84 2.56 -12.65
C SER A 69 7.91 3.27 -11.67
N GLU A 70 6.62 2.93 -11.69
CA GLU A 70 5.57 3.51 -10.88
C GLU A 70 5.79 3.22 -9.39
N GLU A 71 6.08 1.97 -9.04
CA GLU A 71 6.38 1.57 -7.66
C GLU A 71 7.65 2.24 -7.13
N LYS A 72 8.69 2.39 -7.96
CA LYS A 72 9.92 3.11 -7.59
C LYS A 72 9.67 4.59 -7.38
N LEU A 73 8.89 5.21 -8.28
CA LEU A 73 8.48 6.61 -8.14
C LEU A 73 7.64 6.82 -6.88
N PHE A 74 6.75 5.90 -6.53
CA PHE A 74 5.98 5.96 -5.28
C PHE A 74 6.88 5.96 -4.06
N ILE A 75 7.84 5.03 -3.95
CA ILE A 75 8.76 4.96 -2.81
C ILE A 75 9.61 6.23 -2.68
N LYS A 76 10.05 6.80 -3.80
CA LYS A 76 10.77 8.08 -3.81
C LYS A 76 9.86 9.24 -3.40
N TYR A 77 8.62 9.26 -3.87
CA TYR A 77 7.62 10.23 -3.44
C TYR A 77 7.30 10.11 -1.94
N PHE A 78 7.15 8.89 -1.42
CA PHE A 78 6.95 8.64 0.00
C PHE A 78 8.06 9.29 0.82
N LYS A 79 9.33 9.02 0.47
CA LYS A 79 10.49 9.60 1.17
C LYS A 79 10.51 11.13 1.12
N LEU A 80 10.19 11.73 -0.02
CA LEU A 80 10.33 13.17 -0.21
C LEU A 80 9.14 13.98 0.30
N SER A 81 7.95 13.38 0.36
CA SER A 81 6.69 14.12 0.54
C SER A 81 5.83 13.60 1.69
N ILE A 82 5.75 12.29 1.91
CA ILE A 82 4.91 11.70 2.97
C ILE A 82 5.70 11.58 4.28
N GLU A 83 6.90 10.99 4.22
CA GLU A 83 7.74 10.71 5.38
C GLU A 83 8.04 11.97 6.23
N PRO A 84 8.38 13.15 5.65
CA PRO A 84 8.60 14.35 6.45
C PRO A 84 7.35 14.82 7.20
N LYS A 85 6.14 14.60 6.64
CA LYS A 85 4.87 14.96 7.28
C LYS A 85 4.56 14.01 8.43
N LEU A 86 4.80 12.70 8.26
CA LEU A 86 4.67 11.69 9.31
C LEU A 86 5.66 11.95 10.46
N GLN A 87 6.92 12.29 10.15
CA GLN A 87 7.93 12.66 11.13
C GLN A 87 7.53 13.90 11.93
N LYS A 88 7.03 14.94 11.26
CA LYS A 88 6.58 16.18 11.91
C LYS A 88 5.45 15.93 12.92
N LYS A 89 4.62 14.91 12.69
CA LYS A 89 3.55 14.46 13.59
C LYS A 89 4.01 13.48 14.68
N ASP A 90 5.31 13.16 14.73
CA ASP A 90 5.90 12.20 15.67
C ASP A 90 5.25 10.81 15.61
N LEU A 91 4.86 10.37 14.42
CA LEU A 91 4.24 9.07 14.20
C LEU A 91 5.28 7.97 13.98
N GLU A 92 4.92 6.74 14.31
CA GLU A 92 5.64 5.53 13.90
C GLU A 92 4.96 4.97 12.66
N TYR A 93 5.76 4.59 11.66
CA TYR A 93 5.23 4.17 10.37
C TYR A 93 6.13 3.16 9.68
N TYR A 94 5.50 2.25 8.93
CA TYR A 94 6.16 1.21 8.16
C TYR A 94 5.49 1.05 6.80
N VAL A 95 6.28 1.06 5.73
CA VAL A 95 5.85 0.74 4.37
C VAL A 95 6.29 -0.68 4.04
N ILE A 96 5.32 -1.52 3.65
CA ILE A 96 5.53 -2.89 3.22
C ILE A 96 5.10 -2.98 1.75
N ARG A 97 6.02 -3.41 0.89
CA ARG A 97 5.67 -3.86 -0.47
C ARG A 97 5.01 -5.23 -0.41
N ASN A 98 3.85 -5.37 -1.04
CA ASN A 98 3.18 -6.65 -1.16
C ASN A 98 3.81 -7.46 -2.28
N GLU A 99 4.69 -8.40 -1.92
CA GLU A 99 5.28 -9.35 -2.87
C GLU A 99 4.27 -10.42 -3.32
N ARG A 100 3.00 -10.08 -3.51
CA ARG A 100 1.88 -11.01 -3.80
C ARG A 100 1.70 -12.07 -2.72
N VAL A 101 1.70 -11.63 -1.46
CA VAL A 101 1.39 -12.48 -0.30
C VAL A 101 -0.12 -12.71 -0.30
N SER A 102 -0.55 -13.97 -0.34
CA SER A 102 -1.99 -14.28 -0.51
C SER A 102 -2.84 -13.83 0.68
N ASP A 103 -2.27 -13.80 1.89
CA ASP A 103 -2.96 -13.31 3.09
C ASP A 103 -3.13 -11.78 3.10
N LEU A 104 -2.45 -11.05 2.21
CA LEU A 104 -2.63 -9.60 2.00
C LEU A 104 -3.61 -9.29 0.85
N ALA A 105 -4.15 -10.31 0.17
CA ALA A 105 -5.14 -10.10 -0.86
C ALA A 105 -6.48 -9.69 -0.25
N ILE A 106 -7.10 -8.68 -0.85
CA ILE A 106 -8.46 -8.22 -0.54
C ILE A 106 -9.40 -8.53 -1.70
N TYR A 107 -10.70 -8.58 -1.44
CA TYR A 107 -11.70 -8.99 -2.42
C TYR A 107 -12.79 -7.92 -2.52
N SER A 108 -13.13 -7.48 -3.73
CA SER A 108 -14.13 -6.42 -3.93
C SER A 108 -15.46 -6.80 -3.28
N PHE A 109 -16.07 -5.84 -2.57
CA PHE A 109 -17.27 -6.13 -1.78
C PHE A 109 -18.44 -6.62 -2.63
N GLU A 110 -18.59 -6.10 -3.84
CA GLU A 110 -19.69 -6.47 -4.73
C GLU A 110 -19.41 -7.77 -5.50
N ALA A 111 -18.27 -7.85 -6.18
CA ALA A 111 -18.00 -8.90 -7.18
C ALA A 111 -17.02 -9.99 -6.70
N GLY A 112 -16.46 -9.85 -5.49
CA GLY A 112 -15.48 -10.80 -4.96
C GLY A 112 -14.19 -10.87 -5.78
N GLU A 113 -13.87 -9.80 -6.52
CA GLU A 113 -12.68 -9.76 -7.37
C GLU A 113 -11.43 -9.65 -6.51
N ARG A 114 -10.49 -10.57 -6.72
CA ARG A 114 -9.22 -10.59 -5.98
C ARG A 114 -8.35 -9.41 -6.40
N PHE A 115 -7.90 -8.66 -5.41
CA PHE A 115 -6.96 -7.56 -5.56
C PHE A 115 -5.81 -7.70 -4.56
N GLU A 116 -4.59 -7.46 -5.05
CA GLU A 116 -3.35 -7.50 -4.26
C GLU A 116 -2.70 -6.11 -4.34
N PRO A 117 -3.04 -5.18 -3.43
CA PRO A 117 -2.48 -3.83 -3.45
C PRO A 117 -0.96 -3.86 -3.34
N ASP A 118 -0.26 -3.04 -4.14
CA ASP A 118 1.20 -3.05 -4.27
C ASP A 118 1.92 -2.67 -2.96
N PHE A 119 1.38 -1.73 -2.18
CA PHE A 119 1.95 -1.29 -0.91
C PHE A 119 0.92 -1.17 0.21
N LEU A 120 1.38 -1.45 1.42
CA LEU A 120 0.67 -1.19 2.67
C LEU A 120 1.51 -0.24 3.52
N LEU A 121 0.89 0.84 3.98
CA LEU A 121 1.47 1.76 4.96
C LEU A 121 0.76 1.56 6.29
N PHE A 122 1.52 1.18 7.31
CA PHE A 122 1.07 1.12 8.69
C PHE A 122 1.50 2.39 9.41
N VAL A 123 0.59 3.01 10.15
CA VAL A 123 0.87 4.21 10.94
C VAL A 123 0.29 4.04 12.34
N ARG A 124 1.02 4.46 13.37
CA ARG A 124 0.52 4.52 14.75
C ARG A 124 1.11 5.68 15.54
N LYS A 125 0.43 6.08 16.61
CA LYS A 125 0.98 7.01 17.59
C LYS A 125 2.03 6.31 18.45
N LYS A 126 3.08 7.04 18.84
CA LYS A 126 4.16 6.50 19.69
C LYS A 126 3.76 6.33 21.17
N ASN A 127 2.63 6.91 21.57
CA ASN A 127 2.19 6.90 22.97
C ASN A 127 1.46 5.60 23.31
N ILE A 128 1.87 4.96 24.41
CA ILE A 128 1.40 3.63 24.84
C ILE A 128 -0.12 3.59 25.13
N ASP A 129 -0.72 4.74 25.45
CA ASP A 129 -2.14 4.84 25.79
C ASP A 129 -3.06 5.08 24.56
N SER A 130 -2.51 5.05 23.33
CA SER A 130 -3.28 5.24 22.11
C SER A 130 -3.12 4.05 21.18
N ASP A 131 -4.16 3.22 21.12
CA ASP A 131 -4.29 2.09 20.18
C ASP A 131 -4.73 2.55 18.77
N ALA A 132 -4.48 3.82 18.42
CA ALA A 132 -4.86 4.38 17.13
C ALA A 132 -3.88 3.88 16.06
N HIS A 133 -4.35 2.94 15.25
CA HIS A 133 -3.61 2.32 14.17
C HIS A 133 -4.29 2.61 12.84
N SER A 134 -3.51 2.88 11.80
CA SER A 134 -4.02 3.01 10.45
C SER A 134 -3.26 2.07 9.52
N GLN A 135 -4.00 1.33 8.71
CA GLN A 135 -3.51 0.57 7.57
C GLN A 135 -4.02 1.22 6.30
N VAL A 136 -3.08 1.68 5.48
CA VAL A 136 -3.36 2.38 4.23
C VAL A 136 -2.92 1.52 3.05
N TYR A 137 -3.86 1.20 2.17
CA TYR A 137 -3.58 0.50 0.91
C TYR A 137 -3.25 1.49 -0.19
N ILE A 138 -2.18 1.21 -0.94
CA ILE A 138 -1.62 2.11 -1.94
C ILE A 138 -1.28 1.32 -3.20
N GLU A 139 -1.71 1.83 -4.34
CA GLU A 139 -1.54 1.20 -5.65
C GLU A 139 -0.96 2.20 -6.67
N PRO A 140 0.35 2.10 -6.98
CA PRO A 140 0.94 2.83 -8.09
C PRO A 140 0.47 2.31 -9.45
N LYS A 141 0.13 3.22 -10.37
CA LYS A 141 -0.36 2.87 -11.71
C LYS A 141 0.17 3.79 -12.80
N GLY A 142 0.51 3.18 -13.94
CA GLY A 142 0.88 3.91 -15.16
C GLY A 142 -0.37 4.44 -15.86
N GLY A 143 -0.25 5.58 -16.55
CA GLY A 143 -1.42 6.26 -17.14
C GLY A 143 -2.29 5.37 -18.03
N HIS A 144 -1.65 4.50 -18.83
CA HIS A 144 -2.32 3.57 -19.73
C HIS A 144 -3.18 2.49 -19.03
N LEU A 145 -3.00 2.27 -17.72
CA LEU A 145 -3.77 1.29 -16.93
C LEU A 145 -4.87 1.91 -16.10
N LEU A 146 -4.93 3.24 -15.96
CA LEU A 146 -5.88 3.92 -15.06
C LEU A 146 -7.34 3.55 -15.38
N LEU A 147 -7.71 3.57 -16.67
CA LEU A 147 -9.07 3.21 -17.08
C LEU A 147 -9.34 1.70 -16.98
N GLN A 148 -8.35 0.87 -17.33
CA GLN A 148 -8.50 -0.59 -17.30
C GLN A 148 -8.68 -1.11 -15.87
N ASP A 149 -7.97 -0.50 -14.92
CA ASP A 149 -7.93 -0.93 -13.52
C ASP A 149 -8.84 -0.07 -12.62
N SER A 150 -9.73 0.77 -13.17
CA SER A 150 -10.53 1.74 -12.39
C SER A 150 -11.32 1.08 -11.25
N TRP A 151 -11.82 -0.13 -11.45
CA TRP A 151 -12.54 -0.90 -10.45
C TRP A 151 -11.72 -1.15 -9.16
N LYS A 152 -10.38 -1.22 -9.25
CA LYS A 152 -9.51 -1.38 -8.08
C LYS A 152 -9.43 -0.08 -7.28
N GLU A 153 -9.38 1.06 -7.95
CA GLU A 153 -9.42 2.36 -7.28
C GLU A 153 -10.78 2.59 -6.62
N GLU A 154 -11.87 2.30 -7.33
CA GLU A 154 -13.23 2.33 -6.78
C GLU A 154 -13.30 1.46 -5.52
N PHE A 155 -12.79 0.24 -5.57
CA PHE A 155 -12.75 -0.64 -4.41
C PHE A 155 -11.88 -0.09 -3.26
N LEU A 156 -10.70 0.47 -3.53
CA LEU A 156 -9.86 1.10 -2.50
C LEU A 156 -10.61 2.20 -1.76
N LEU A 157 -11.29 3.09 -2.50
CA LEU A 157 -12.02 4.22 -1.94
C LEU A 157 -13.28 3.77 -1.19
N GLU A 158 -13.87 2.63 -1.55
CA GLU A 158 -15.00 2.05 -0.82
C GLU A 158 -14.63 1.49 0.55
N LEU A 159 -13.36 1.16 0.79
CA LEU A 159 -12.92 0.52 2.04
C LEU A 159 -13.38 1.32 3.25
N GLU A 160 -12.98 2.59 3.36
CA GLU A 160 -13.14 3.44 4.55
C GLU A 160 -14.59 3.51 5.06
N GLY A 161 -15.58 3.51 4.16
CA GLY A 161 -17.00 3.58 4.51
C GLY A 161 -17.69 2.22 4.73
N ASN A 162 -17.05 1.11 4.36
CA ASN A 162 -17.69 -0.20 4.32
C ASN A 162 -17.03 -1.25 5.21
N TYR A 163 -15.74 -1.10 5.56
CA TYR A 163 -15.05 -2.07 6.39
C TYR A 163 -15.65 -2.13 7.79
N ARG A 164 -15.57 -3.32 8.38
CA ARG A 164 -15.81 -3.58 9.78
C ARG A 164 -14.70 -4.45 10.29
N ILE A 165 -14.21 -4.19 11.47
CA ILE A 165 -13.22 -5.07 12.09
C ILE A 165 -13.93 -5.99 13.05
N ASN A 166 -13.55 -7.26 13.04
CA ASN A 166 -14.01 -8.20 14.06
C ASN A 166 -13.40 -7.82 15.42
N SER A 167 -14.13 -7.02 16.19
CA SER A 167 -13.67 -6.32 17.40
C SER A 167 -13.57 -7.19 18.67
N LEU A 168 -13.54 -8.52 18.52
CA LEU A 168 -13.32 -9.42 19.66
C LEU A 168 -11.90 -9.26 20.27
N ILE A 169 -11.01 -8.52 19.61
CA ILE A 169 -9.69 -8.14 20.10
C ILE A 169 -9.73 -6.70 20.63
N LYS A 170 -9.48 -6.52 21.94
CA LYS A 170 -9.54 -5.23 22.65
C LYS A 170 -8.67 -4.13 22.01
N ASP A 171 -7.55 -4.51 21.42
CA ASP A 171 -6.52 -3.59 20.91
C ASP A 171 -6.79 -3.12 19.46
N VAL A 172 -8.00 -3.40 18.91
CA VAL A 172 -8.36 -3.12 17.51
C VAL A 172 -9.59 -2.20 17.41
N ASN A 173 -10.02 -1.60 18.52
CA ASN A 173 -11.18 -0.71 18.53
C ASN A 173 -10.93 0.62 17.80
N ASP A 174 -9.67 1.09 17.75
CA ASP A 174 -9.26 2.33 17.08
C ASP A 174 -8.40 2.06 15.83
N TYR A 175 -8.71 0.99 15.10
CA TYR A 175 -7.98 0.60 13.90
C TYR A 175 -8.72 1.07 12.63
N GLN A 176 -8.02 1.86 11.81
CA GLN A 176 -8.53 2.44 10.58
C GLN A 176 -7.99 1.72 9.36
N ILE A 177 -8.87 1.37 8.43
CA ILE A 177 -8.51 0.83 7.11
C ILE A 177 -8.86 1.87 6.06
N ILE A 178 -7.87 2.29 5.29
CA ILE A 178 -7.97 3.38 4.31
C ILE A 178 -7.43 2.87 2.97
N GLY A 179 -8.12 3.18 1.88
CA GLY A 179 -7.57 3.05 0.53
C GLY A 179 -7.35 4.43 -0.06
N LEU A 180 -6.16 4.65 -0.62
CA LEU A 180 -5.88 5.89 -1.36
C LEU A 180 -6.29 5.73 -2.84
N PRO A 181 -6.55 6.84 -3.55
CA PRO A 181 -6.59 6.81 -5.01
C PRO A 181 -5.25 6.29 -5.56
N PHE A 182 -5.22 5.92 -6.83
CA PHE A 182 -4.00 5.48 -7.49
C PHE A 182 -2.91 6.53 -7.41
N PHE A 183 -1.71 6.07 -7.06
CA PHE A 183 -0.52 6.89 -7.23
C PHE A 183 -0.13 6.87 -8.71
N ASN A 184 -0.28 8.00 -9.37
CA ASN A 184 0.21 8.21 -10.73
C ASN A 184 1.00 9.53 -10.78
N ASN A 185 2.32 9.42 -10.97
CA ASN A 185 3.21 10.59 -10.87
C ASN A 185 3.03 11.60 -12.01
N SER A 186 2.45 11.22 -13.15
CA SER A 186 2.36 12.05 -14.36
C SER A 186 1.06 12.83 -14.51
N GLU A 187 -0.07 12.24 -14.15
CA GLU A 187 -1.41 12.72 -14.51
C GLU A 187 -2.28 12.98 -13.27
N ARG A 188 -2.17 12.15 -12.23
CA ARG A 188 -3.08 12.19 -11.05
C ARG A 188 -2.40 12.48 -9.72
N LYS A 189 -1.19 13.04 -9.75
CA LYS A 189 -0.39 13.30 -8.55
C LYS A 189 -1.10 14.22 -7.54
N CYS A 190 -1.81 15.25 -8.03
CA CYS A 190 -2.53 16.20 -7.19
C CYS A 190 -3.69 15.55 -6.42
N GLU A 191 -4.42 14.63 -7.06
CA GLU A 191 -5.51 13.88 -6.42
C GLU A 191 -4.97 12.99 -5.30
N PHE A 192 -3.85 12.30 -5.57
CA PHE A 192 -3.16 11.49 -4.57
C PHE A 192 -2.64 12.34 -3.40
N GLU A 193 -1.99 13.47 -3.68
CA GLU A 193 -1.49 14.42 -2.67
C GLU A 193 -2.62 14.92 -1.77
N THR A 194 -3.76 15.28 -2.35
CA THR A 194 -4.94 15.74 -1.61
C THR A 194 -5.46 14.65 -0.67
N ALA A 195 -5.57 13.41 -1.16
CA ALA A 195 -6.03 12.28 -0.35
C ALA A 195 -5.04 11.94 0.78
N VAL A 196 -3.74 12.01 0.52
CA VAL A 196 -2.70 11.85 1.54
C VAL A 196 -2.82 12.94 2.61
N ASP A 197 -3.00 14.19 2.23
CA ASP A 197 -3.12 15.29 3.18
C ASP A 197 -4.38 15.17 4.04
N TYR A 198 -5.51 14.79 3.44
CA TYR A 198 -6.74 14.48 4.16
C TYR A 198 -6.53 13.34 5.19
N PHE A 199 -5.93 12.23 4.76
CA PHE A 199 -5.56 11.13 5.65
C PHE A 199 -4.69 11.60 6.82
N LEU A 200 -3.64 12.38 6.52
CA LEU A 200 -2.73 12.88 7.54
C LEU A 200 -3.42 13.84 8.52
N GLU A 201 -4.43 14.60 8.10
CA GLU A 201 -5.23 15.45 9.00
C GLU A 201 -6.09 14.65 9.98
N MET A 202 -6.51 13.44 9.59
CA MET A 202 -7.33 12.55 10.42
C MET A 202 -6.55 11.86 11.55
N ILE A 203 -5.22 11.77 11.45
CA ILE A 203 -4.35 11.03 12.39
C ILE A 203 -3.49 11.91 13.30
#